data_AF-A0A9X6RSS9-F1
#
_entry.id   AF-A0A9X6RSS9-F1
#
_cell.length_a   1.000
_cell.length_b   1.000
_cell.length_c   1.000
_cell.angle_alpha   90.00
_cell.angle_beta   90.00
_cell.angle_gamma   90.00
#
_symmetry.space_group_name_H-M   'P 1'
#
loop_
_entity.id
_entity.type
_entity.pdbx_description
1 polymer ?
#
loop_
_entity_poly.entity_id
_entity_poly.type
_entity_poly.pdbx_seq_one_letter_code
_entity_poly.pdbx_strand_id
1 'polypeptide(L)'
;MTIENLKDIVTRQLESKYILEEKVFEANNFTVYIATHIENNLAYNQLVLIKHLCNEKTSVHIWHKKISMEATELEITKEVTEAIQEGFKREE
;
A
#
# COMPACT_ATOMS: atom_id res chain seq x y z
N MET A 1 9.76 2.32 -22.42
CA MET A 1 8.90 2.26 -21.24
C MET A 1 9.19 3.53 -20.46
N THR A 2 8.33 4.55 -20.59
CA THR A 2 8.50 5.77 -19.80
C THR A 2 8.43 5.34 -18.36
N ILE A 3 9.48 5.63 -17.59
CA ILE A 3 9.50 5.37 -16.14
C ILE A 3 8.51 6.37 -15.56
N GLU A 4 7.20 6.11 -15.72
CA GLU A 4 6.20 6.76 -14.89
C GLU A 4 6.62 6.42 -13.47
N ASN A 5 6.99 7.47 -12.73
CA ASN A 5 7.44 7.32 -11.36
C ASN A 5 6.34 6.54 -10.65
N LEU A 6 6.72 5.44 -10.02
CA LEU A 6 5.76 4.56 -9.37
C LEU A 6 4.85 5.33 -8.42
N LYS A 7 5.43 6.32 -7.74
CA LYS A 7 4.72 7.24 -6.87
C LYS A 7 3.59 7.98 -7.61
N ASP A 8 3.81 8.41 -8.84
CA ASP A 8 2.80 9.13 -9.65
C ASP A 8 1.63 8.21 -10.04
N ILE A 9 1.92 6.97 -10.46
CA ILE A 9 0.91 5.95 -10.76
C ILE A 9 0.06 5.69 -9.52
N VAL A 10 0.72 5.56 -8.38
CA VAL A 10 0.07 5.26 -7.09
C VAL A 10 -0.78 6.43 -6.63
N THR A 11 -0.25 7.65 -6.66
CA THR A 11 -1.02 8.85 -6.29
C THR A 11 -2.25 9.03 -7.18
N ARG A 12 -2.16 8.72 -8.48
CA ARG A 12 -3.32 8.73 -9.39
C ARG A 12 -4.34 7.64 -9.05
N GLN A 13 -3.89 6.41 -8.78
CA GLN A 13 -4.77 5.27 -8.46
C GLN A 13 -5.41 5.39 -7.07
N LEU A 14 -4.75 6.08 -6.14
CA LEU A 14 -5.25 6.37 -4.80
C LEU A 14 -6.24 7.56 -4.78
N GLU A 15 -6.61 8.10 -5.95
CA GLU A 15 -7.63 9.15 -6.16
C GLU A 15 -7.46 10.39 -5.27
N SER A 16 -6.25 10.71 -4.82
CA SER A 16 -6.02 11.77 -3.81
C SER A 16 -6.81 11.57 -2.52
N LYS A 17 -7.19 10.33 -2.18
CA LYS A 17 -7.78 9.94 -0.89
C LYS A 17 -6.73 9.45 0.11
N TYR A 18 -5.54 9.10 -0.36
CA TYR A 18 -4.47 8.57 0.47
C TYR A 18 -3.14 9.29 0.22
N ILE A 19 -2.38 9.48 1.30
CA ILE A 19 -0.99 9.93 1.26
C ILE A 19 -0.12 8.70 1.45
N LEU A 20 0.74 8.42 0.46
CA LEU A 20 1.74 7.37 0.55
C LEU A 20 2.87 7.84 1.48
N GLU A 21 3.16 7.07 2.53
CA GLU A 21 4.18 7.37 3.54
C GLU A 21 5.44 6.52 3.32
N GLU A 22 5.69 5.56 4.21
CA GLU A 22 6.90 4.75 4.24
C GLU A 22 6.77 3.48 3.39
N LYS A 23 7.88 3.07 2.76
CA LYS A 23 8.02 1.75 2.13
C LYS A 23 8.39 0.73 3.19
N VAL A 24 7.52 -0.25 3.44
CA VAL A 24 7.71 -1.25 4.50
C VAL A 24 8.12 -2.62 3.98
N PHE A 25 7.89 -2.90 2.69
CA PHE A 25 8.29 -4.15 2.08
C PHE A 25 8.53 -4.00 0.58
N GLU A 26 9.52 -4.69 0.03
CA GLU A 26 9.82 -4.68 -1.40
C GLU A 26 10.21 -6.07 -1.88
N ALA A 27 9.62 -6.49 -2.99
CA ALA A 27 9.94 -7.71 -3.71
C ALA A 27 10.03 -7.44 -5.22
N ASN A 28 10.54 -8.40 -5.98
CA ASN A 28 10.75 -8.24 -7.43
C ASN A 28 9.49 -7.86 -8.22
N ASN A 29 8.30 -8.23 -7.74
CA ASN A 29 7.04 -8.08 -8.46
C ASN A 29 6.04 -7.14 -7.77
N PHE A 30 6.34 -6.67 -6.56
CA PHE A 30 5.45 -5.78 -5.81
C PHE A 30 6.19 -5.08 -4.67
N THR A 31 5.65 -3.95 -4.24
CA THR A 31 6.13 -3.17 -3.10
C THR A 31 4.94 -2.80 -2.23
N VAL A 32 5.12 -2.84 -0.90
CA VAL A 32 4.11 -2.44 0.07
C VAL A 32 4.56 -1.15 0.74
N TYR A 33 3.63 -0.20 0.79
CA TYR A 33 3.80 1.07 1.48
C TYR A 33 2.74 1.20 2.58
N ILE A 34 3.05 2.00 3.59
CA ILE A 34 2.04 2.58 4.47
C ILE A 34 1.38 3.75 3.73
N ALA A 35 0.08 3.89 3.88
CA ALA A 35 -0.63 5.09 3.48
C ALA A 35 -1.65 5.53 4.53
N THR A 36 -1.83 6.83 4.65
CA THR A 36 -2.81 7.45 5.54
C THR A 36 -3.94 8.03 4.72
N HIS A 37 -5.19 7.75 5.12
CA HIS A 37 -6.35 8.30 4.41
C HIS A 37 -6.52 9.79 4.74
N ILE A 38 -6.65 10.63 3.72
CA ILE A 38 -6.67 12.10 3.81
C ILE A 38 -7.87 12.60 4.63
N GLU A 39 -9.03 11.94 4.54
CA GLU A 39 -10.19 12.33 5.36
C GLU A 39 -10.11 11.80 6.80
N ASN A 40 -9.30 10.75 7.08
CA ASN A 40 -9.08 10.29 8.45
C ASN A 40 -7.95 11.10 9.07
N ASN A 41 -8.35 12.21 9.67
CA ASN A 41 -7.50 13.12 10.40
C ASN A 41 -6.89 12.46 11.67
N LEU A 42 -5.90 11.57 11.49
CA LEU A 42 -4.90 11.10 12.47
C LEU A 42 -5.18 9.81 13.27
N ALA A 43 -6.14 8.97 12.89
CA ALA A 43 -6.46 7.80 13.74
C ALA A 43 -5.73 6.51 13.34
N TYR A 44 -5.56 6.21 12.04
CA TYR A 44 -5.05 4.92 11.59
C TYR A 44 -4.35 5.00 10.23
N ASN A 45 -3.34 4.15 10.07
CA ASN A 45 -2.64 3.84 8.83
C ASN A 45 -3.28 2.64 8.11
N GLN A 46 -3.06 2.54 6.81
CA GLN A 46 -3.44 1.39 5.98
C GLN A 46 -2.21 0.90 5.19
N LEU A 47 -2.23 -0.36 4.75
CA LEU A 47 -1.22 -0.89 3.84
C LEU A 47 -1.68 -0.75 2.40
N VAL A 48 -0.81 -0.26 1.54
CA VAL A 48 -1.02 -0.19 0.10
C VAL A 48 -0.02 -1.11 -0.58
N LEU A 49 -0.53 -2.21 -1.14
CA LEU A 49 0.22 -3.06 -2.04
C LEU A 49 0.20 -2.46 -3.43
N ILE A 50 1.38 -2.31 -4.02
CA ILE A 50 1.51 -1.92 -5.41
C ILE A 50 2.20 -3.04 -6.15
N LYS A 51 1.49 -3.59 -7.14
CA LYS A 51 1.98 -4.67 -7.96
C LYS A 51 2.71 -4.10 -9.16
N HIS A 52 4.01 -4.35 -9.25
CA HIS A 52 4.88 -3.96 -10.36
C HIS A 52 5.06 -5.16 -11.27
N LEU A 53 4.05 -5.48 -12.06
CA LEU A 53 4.19 -6.53 -13.06
C LEU A 53 5.04 -5.99 -14.20
N CYS A 54 6.28 -6.49 -14.33
CA CYS A 54 7.21 -6.07 -15.39
C CYS A 54 6.63 -6.14 -16.82
N ASN A 55 5.55 -6.91 -17.03
CA ASN A 55 4.89 -7.10 -18.32
C ASN A 55 3.38 -6.79 -18.33
N GLU A 56 2.80 -6.33 -17.22
CA GLU A 56 1.37 -5.98 -17.16
C GLU A 56 1.20 -4.56 -16.59
N LYS A 57 -0.01 -4.01 -16.72
CA LYS A 57 -0.33 -2.70 -16.16
C LYS A 57 -0.14 -2.74 -14.64
N THR A 58 0.63 -1.79 -14.10
CA THR A 58 0.80 -1.60 -12.66
C THR A 58 -0.58 -1.47 -12.00
N SER A 59 -0.81 -2.22 -10.93
CA SER A 59 -2.06 -2.18 -10.17
C SER A 59 -1.81 -1.82 -8.71
N VAL A 60 -2.74 -1.07 -8.12
CA VAL A 60 -2.73 -0.70 -6.71
C VAL A 60 -3.86 -1.43 -6.00
N HIS A 61 -3.54 -2.03 -4.85
CA HIS A 61 -4.46 -2.71 -3.95
C HIS A 61 -4.30 -2.12 -2.56
N ILE A 62 -5.40 -1.76 -1.93
CA ILE A 62 -5.41 -1.18 -0.59
C ILE A 62 -5.91 -2.26 0.35
N TRP A 63 -5.16 -2.49 1.42
CA TRP A 63 -5.58 -3.32 2.53
C TRP A 63 -6.36 -2.46 3.52
N HIS A 64 -7.67 -2.66 3.58
CA HIS A 64 -8.60 -1.86 4.39
C HIS A 64 -8.55 -2.20 5.89
N LYS A 65 -7.45 -2.75 6.39
CA LYS A 65 -7.24 -2.98 7.82
C LYS A 65 -6.53 -1.78 8.44
N LYS A 66 -7.08 -1.32 9.56
CA LYS A 66 -6.54 -0.18 10.31
C LYS A 66 -5.32 -0.62 11.12
N ILE A 67 -4.19 0.01 10.84
CA ILE A 67 -2.95 -0.13 11.61
C ILE A 67 -2.78 1.12 12.47
N SER A 68 -2.36 0.95 13.72
CA SER A 68 -2.05 2.10 14.58
C SER A 68 -0.90 2.91 13.98
N MET A 69 -0.93 4.24 14.10
CA MET A 69 0.24 5.07 13.73
C MET A 69 1.47 4.77 14.60
N GLU A 70 1.26 4.23 15.80
CA GLU A 70 2.31 3.81 16.73
C GLU A 70 2.68 2.32 16.58
N ALA A 71 2.17 1.64 15.54
CA ALA A 71 2.47 0.23 15.32
C ALA A 71 3.98 0.02 15.16
N THR A 72 4.48 -0.98 15.86
CA THR A 72 5.87 -1.38 15.77
C THR A 72 6.17 -2.03 14.41
N GLU A 73 7.45 -2.06 14.02
CA GLU A 73 7.90 -2.77 12.81
C GLU A 73 7.45 -4.24 12.78
N LEU A 74 7.41 -4.90 13.96
CA LEU A 74 6.93 -6.28 14.10
C LEU A 74 5.42 -6.39 13.78
N GLU A 75 4.60 -5.48 14.29
CA GLU A 75 3.17 -5.44 14.01
C GLU A 75 2.90 -5.15 12.54
N ILE A 76 3.62 -4.19 11.96
CA ILE A 76 3.54 -3.87 10.53
C ILE A 76 3.93 -5.09 9.68
N THR A 77 5.04 -5.77 10.01
CA THR A 77 5.50 -6.96 9.29
C THR A 77 4.49 -8.10 9.37
N LYS A 78 3.88 -8.30 10.54
CA LYS A 78 2.82 -9.29 10.73
C LYS A 78 1.61 -8.98 9.84
N GLU A 79 1.14 -7.74 9.86
CA GLU A 79 0.02 -7.28 9.03
C GLU A 79 0.31 -7.39 7.53
N VAL A 80 1.52 -7.04 7.10
CA VAL A 80 1.97 -7.22 5.71
C VAL A 80 1.94 -8.70 5.34
N THR A 81 2.43 -9.59 6.21
CA THR A 81 2.44 -11.03 5.97
C THR A 81 1.02 -11.58 5.84
N GLU A 82 0.11 -11.19 6.74
CA GLU A 82 -1.31 -11.55 6.69
C GLU A 82 -1.95 -11.05 5.38
N ALA A 83 -1.73 -9.79 5.00
CA ALA A 83 -2.27 -9.22 3.79
C ALA A 83 -1.75 -9.94 2.52
N ILE A 84 -0.46 -10.32 2.47
CA ILE A 84 0.11 -11.13 1.38
C ILE A 84 -0.56 -12.50 1.32
N GLN A 85 -0.71 -13.18 2.47
CA GLN A 85 -1.30 -14.51 2.56
C GLN A 85 -2.79 -14.52 2.17
N GLU A 86 -3.52 -13.47 2.52
CA GLU A 86 -4.92 -13.29 2.13
C GLU A 86 -5.07 -12.81 0.67
N GLY A 87 -3.97 -12.41 0.04
CA GLY A 87 -3.90 -12.00 -1.36
C GLY A 87 -4.28 -10.53 -1.61
N PHE A 88 -4.22 -9.67 -0.58
CA PHE A 88 -4.65 -8.26 -0.64
C PHE A 88 -6.01 -8.10 -1.32
N LYS A 89 -6.98 -8.89 -0.86
CA LYS A 89 -8.37 -8.78 -1.33
C LYS A 89 -8.83 -7.35 -1.09
N ARG A 90 -9.31 -6.72 -2.16
CA ARG A 90 -10.06 -5.47 -2.07
C ARG A 90 -11.36 -5.84 -1.33
N GLU A 91 -11.73 -5.11 -0.28
CA GLU A 91 -13.11 -5.25 0.22
C GLU A 91 -14.05 -4.88 -0.94
N GLU A 92 -15.03 -5.75 -1.19
CA GLU A 92 -16.02 -5.64 -2.27
C GLU A 92 -16.96 -4.45 -2.07
#